data_AF-A0A7S4JW85-F1
#
_entry.id   AF-A0A7S4JW85-F1
#
_cell.length_a   1.000
_cell.length_b   1.000
_cell.length_c   1.000
_cell.angle_alpha   90.00
_cell.angle_beta   90.00
_cell.angle_gamma   90.00
#
_symmetry.space_group_name_H-M   'P 1'
#
loop_
_entity.id
_entity.type
_entity.pdbx_description
1 polymer ?
#
loop_
_entity_poly.entity_id
_entity_poly.type
_entity_poly.pdbx_seq_one_letter_code
_entity_poly.pdbx_strand_id
1 'polypeptide(L)'
;QKVVDAVVNVYDKYLEPDDLVGYYGLGDKWIFEPQEKGKHAKKLREQIVGSVEKAGDPHVYSSIAKCVDVLSTQVDDKYSKWLVVLTDTADFECANEKGVFDKGSKERAEKAVDGVVKQMRALSGLNLVVIDASGIANFDAKHMLWPTWHKLSQKLTDDVGDANTGLNIEATNADEIDEAFEKVAGAMSGGAG
;
A
#
# COMPACT_ATOMS: atom_id res chain seq x y z
N GLN A 1 5.82 -16.19 0.41
CA GLN A 1 7.10 -16.25 -0.33
C GLN A 1 7.05 -15.42 -1.60
N LYS A 2 6.26 -15.75 -2.62
CA LYS A 2 6.20 -14.98 -3.90
C LYS A 2 6.04 -13.46 -3.76
N VAL A 3 5.13 -12.98 -2.90
CA VAL A 3 4.97 -11.54 -2.63
C VAL A 3 6.24 -10.87 -2.11
N VAL A 4 6.93 -11.54 -1.19
CA VAL A 4 8.19 -11.04 -0.62
C VAL A 4 9.28 -11.04 -1.68
N ASP A 5 9.31 -12.07 -2.54
CA ASP A 5 10.25 -12.14 -3.67
C ASP A 5 10.02 -10.99 -4.66
N ALA A 6 8.75 -10.63 -4.94
CA ALA A 6 8.37 -9.50 -5.79
C ALA A 6 8.83 -8.15 -5.21
N VAL A 7 8.58 -7.92 -3.92
CA VAL A 7 9.04 -6.71 -3.21
C VAL A 7 10.57 -6.63 -3.19
N VAL A 8 11.24 -7.76 -2.94
CA VAL A 8 12.71 -7.84 -2.97
C VAL A 8 13.25 -7.55 -4.38
N ASN A 9 12.58 -8.02 -5.44
CA ASN A 9 12.96 -7.70 -6.81
C ASN A 9 12.89 -6.19 -7.09
N VAL A 10 11.83 -5.52 -6.63
CA VAL A 10 11.73 -4.06 -6.75
C VAL A 10 12.82 -3.36 -5.98
N TYR A 11 13.00 -3.79 -4.73
CA TYR A 11 14.03 -3.25 -3.85
C TYR A 11 15.42 -3.39 -4.47
N ASP A 12 15.76 -4.55 -5.04
CA ASP A 12 17.10 -4.82 -5.58
C ASP A 12 17.33 -4.11 -6.93
N LYS A 13 16.33 -4.08 -7.83
CA LYS A 13 16.51 -3.62 -9.21
C LYS A 13 16.25 -2.13 -9.45
N TYR A 14 15.29 -1.55 -8.74
CA TYR A 14 14.71 -0.26 -9.13
C TYR A 14 14.93 0.88 -8.15
N LEU A 15 15.30 0.55 -6.91
CA LEU A 15 15.62 1.56 -5.91
C LEU A 15 17.12 1.88 -5.95
N GLU A 16 17.47 3.15 -5.97
CA GLU A 16 18.84 3.64 -5.96
C GLU A 16 19.37 3.77 -4.53
N PRO A 17 20.70 3.83 -4.31
CA PRO A 17 21.28 3.94 -2.97
C PRO A 17 20.85 5.17 -2.17
N ASP A 18 20.48 6.27 -2.82
CA ASP A 18 20.04 7.52 -2.19
C ASP A 18 18.52 7.62 -1.98
N ASP A 19 17.76 6.61 -2.43
CA ASP A 19 16.33 6.52 -2.15
C ASP A 19 16.05 6.29 -0.66
N LEU A 20 14.96 6.90 -0.20
CA LEU A 20 14.36 6.61 1.10
C LEU A 20 13.35 5.49 0.97
N VAL A 21 13.56 4.40 1.71
CA VAL A 21 12.70 3.21 1.65
C VAL A 21 12.13 2.94 3.03
N GLY A 22 10.81 2.76 3.08
CA GLY A 22 10.08 2.31 4.26
C GLY A 22 9.25 1.07 3.94
N TYR A 23 9.02 0.22 4.93
CA TYR A 23 8.21 -0.98 4.77
C TYR A 23 7.28 -1.17 5.96
N TYR A 24 5.97 -1.20 5.68
CA TYR A 24 4.90 -1.19 6.67
C TYR A 24 4.04 -2.45 6.53
N GLY A 25 3.75 -3.11 7.65
CA GLY A 25 2.85 -4.26 7.70
C GLY A 25 1.41 -3.79 7.87
N LEU A 26 0.54 -4.08 6.90
CA LEU A 26 -0.88 -3.70 6.97
C LEU A 26 -1.51 -4.21 8.27
N GLY A 27 -2.15 -3.31 9.02
CA GLY A 27 -2.75 -3.66 10.32
C GLY A 27 -1.81 -3.71 11.51
N ASP A 28 -0.50 -3.61 11.28
CA ASP A 28 0.52 -3.72 12.33
C ASP A 28 1.28 -2.41 12.51
N LYS A 29 2.56 -2.41 12.12
CA LYS A 29 3.53 -1.35 12.37
C LYS A 29 4.58 -1.30 11.26
N TRP A 30 5.45 -0.32 11.34
CA TRP A 30 6.66 -0.25 10.53
C TRP A 30 7.57 -1.45 10.83
N ILE A 31 7.90 -2.23 9.81
CA ILE A 31 9.03 -3.17 9.86
C ILE A 31 10.31 -2.36 9.90
N PHE A 32 10.36 -1.29 9.10
CA PHE A 32 11.30 -0.19 9.23
C PHE A 32 10.71 1.09 8.62
N GLU A 33 10.94 2.21 9.29
CA GLU A 33 10.55 3.54 8.81
C GLU A 33 11.42 3.99 7.62
N PRO A 34 10.97 4.99 6.83
CA PRO A 34 11.72 5.53 5.71
C PRO A 34 13.15 5.92 6.08
N GLN A 35 14.12 5.30 5.43
CA GLN A 35 15.54 5.59 5.60
C GLN A 35 16.32 5.31 4.32
N GLU A 36 17.52 5.90 4.20
CA GLU A 36 18.38 5.71 3.02
C GLU A 36 18.71 4.23 2.78
N LYS A 37 18.46 3.76 1.55
CA LYS A 37 18.79 2.40 1.13
C LYS A 37 20.29 2.12 1.26
N GLY A 38 21.15 2.98 0.73
CA GLY A 38 22.56 2.69 0.48
C GLY A 38 23.34 2.27 1.73
N LYS A 39 23.15 2.97 2.85
CA LYS A 39 23.84 2.66 4.13
C LYS A 39 23.32 1.39 4.79
N HIS A 40 22.11 0.95 4.45
CA HIS A 40 21.40 -0.12 5.13
C HIS A 40 20.97 -1.25 4.19
N ALA A 41 21.49 -1.27 2.96
CA ALA A 41 20.90 -2.00 1.84
C ALA A 41 20.65 -3.48 2.17
N LYS A 42 21.68 -4.15 2.72
CA LYS A 42 21.61 -5.55 3.12
C LYS A 42 20.64 -5.78 4.29
N LYS A 43 20.69 -4.92 5.32
CA LYS A 43 19.86 -5.04 6.53
C LYS A 43 18.37 -4.87 6.20
N LEU A 44 18.00 -3.83 5.45
CA LEU A 44 16.62 -3.59 5.06
C LEU A 44 16.08 -4.75 4.20
N ARG A 45 16.89 -5.24 3.25
CA ARG A 45 16.55 -6.42 2.46
C ARG A 45 16.29 -7.65 3.31
N GLU A 46 17.14 -7.93 4.30
CA GLU A 46 16.95 -9.03 5.26
C GLU A 46 15.67 -8.85 6.08
N GLN A 47 15.32 -7.62 6.47
CA GLN A 47 14.06 -7.31 7.16
C GLN A 47 12.82 -7.56 6.27
N ILE A 48 12.88 -7.22 4.98
CA ILE A 48 11.81 -7.54 4.01
C ILE A 48 11.64 -9.06 3.90
N VAL A 49 12.74 -9.80 3.72
CA VAL A 49 12.71 -11.26 3.62
C VAL A 49 12.16 -11.91 4.90
N GLY A 50 12.47 -11.34 6.06
CA GLY A 50 12.02 -11.84 7.36
C GLY A 50 10.60 -11.43 7.78
N SER A 51 9.91 -10.56 7.03
CA SER A 51 8.63 -9.96 7.45
C SER A 51 7.40 -10.86 7.26
N VAL A 52 7.58 -12.16 7.00
CA VAL A 52 6.52 -13.06 6.51
C VAL A 52 5.48 -13.43 7.60
N GLU A 53 5.69 -12.99 8.84
CA GLU A 53 4.75 -13.25 9.92
C GLU A 53 3.57 -12.28 9.88
N LYS A 54 2.35 -12.83 9.80
CA LYS A 54 1.11 -12.05 10.02
C LYS A 54 1.08 -11.58 11.46
N ALA A 55 1.14 -10.27 11.67
CA ALA A 55 0.84 -9.63 12.94
C ALA A 55 -0.34 -8.68 12.72
N GLY A 56 -1.39 -8.79 13.55
CA GLY A 56 -2.53 -7.87 13.52
C GLY A 56 -3.66 -8.21 12.54
N ASP A 57 -4.79 -7.51 12.74
CA ASP A 57 -5.95 -7.53 11.86
C ASP A 57 -5.72 -6.56 10.70
N PRO A 58 -6.11 -6.89 9.45
CA PRO A 58 -5.74 -6.10 8.30
C PRO A 58 -6.55 -4.80 8.21
N HIS A 59 -5.99 -3.75 8.78
CA HIS A 59 -6.54 -2.40 8.78
C HIS A 59 -5.95 -1.56 7.65
N VAL A 60 -6.50 -1.69 6.44
CA VAL A 60 -5.88 -1.15 5.24
C VAL A 60 -5.90 0.38 5.23
N TYR A 61 -7.04 1.00 5.50
CA TYR A 61 -7.24 2.46 5.42
C TYR A 61 -6.39 3.19 6.47
N SER A 62 -6.39 2.76 7.74
CA SER A 62 -5.49 3.39 8.72
C SER A 62 -4.02 3.13 8.47
N SER A 63 -3.65 2.00 7.86
CA SER A 63 -2.27 1.75 7.43
C SER A 63 -1.85 2.73 6.34
N ILE A 64 -2.70 2.97 5.34
CA ILE A 64 -2.48 3.99 4.31
C ILE A 64 -2.36 5.37 4.96
N ALA A 65 -3.29 5.74 5.84
CA ALA A 65 -3.25 7.03 6.55
C ALA A 65 -1.93 7.25 7.30
N LYS A 66 -1.45 6.24 8.05
CA LYS A 66 -0.17 6.29 8.75
C LYS A 66 1.01 6.46 7.80
N CYS A 67 1.00 5.77 6.66
CA CYS A 67 2.06 5.92 5.66
C CYS A 67 2.04 7.31 5.02
N VAL A 68 0.84 7.84 4.71
CA VAL A 68 0.66 9.20 4.17
C VAL A 68 1.15 10.25 5.17
N ASP A 69 0.85 10.09 6.46
CA ASP A 69 1.33 10.99 7.52
C ASP A 69 2.87 11.02 7.57
N VAL A 70 3.52 9.86 7.56
CA VAL A 70 4.99 9.77 7.52
C VAL A 70 5.56 10.39 6.25
N LEU A 71 4.98 10.11 5.08
CA LEU A 71 5.41 10.71 3.82
C LEU A 71 5.24 12.25 3.82
N SER A 72 4.23 12.76 4.52
CA SER A 72 3.99 14.21 4.62
C SER A 72 4.91 14.93 5.60
N THR A 73 5.34 14.25 6.67
CA THR A 73 6.05 14.88 7.80
C THR A 73 7.54 14.59 7.82
N GLN A 74 7.98 13.46 7.25
CA GLN A 74 9.35 12.99 7.36
C GLN A 74 10.10 12.95 6.02
N VAL A 75 9.39 13.00 4.89
CA VAL A 75 9.99 12.94 3.55
C VAL A 75 9.98 14.33 2.92
N ASP A 76 11.19 14.83 2.64
CA ASP A 76 11.41 16.13 2.00
C ASP A 76 10.78 16.22 0.59
N ASP A 77 10.35 17.42 0.19
CA ASP A 77 9.70 17.66 -1.11
C ASP A 77 10.61 17.48 -2.32
N LYS A 78 11.93 17.39 -2.13
CA LYS A 78 12.85 17.00 -3.20
C LYS A 78 12.66 15.56 -3.69
N TYR A 79 12.04 14.69 -2.90
CA TYR A 79 11.78 13.30 -3.27
C TYR A 79 10.42 13.15 -3.95
N SER A 80 10.38 12.31 -4.98
CA SER A 80 9.12 11.78 -5.51
C SER A 80 8.55 10.78 -4.50
N LYS A 81 7.36 11.07 -3.95
CA LYS A 81 6.77 10.25 -2.87
C LYS A 81 5.94 9.13 -3.48
N TRP A 82 6.29 7.88 -3.22
CA TRP A 82 5.56 6.71 -3.69
C TRP A 82 5.02 5.89 -2.52
N LEU A 83 3.74 5.55 -2.56
CA LEU A 83 3.10 4.63 -1.64
C LEU A 83 2.50 3.48 -2.43
N VAL A 84 3.12 2.30 -2.32
CA VAL A 84 2.65 1.07 -2.97
C VAL A 84 1.99 0.19 -1.92
N VAL A 85 0.68 -0.01 -2.07
CA VAL A 85 -0.15 -0.80 -1.17
C VAL A 85 -0.46 -2.12 -1.84
N LEU A 86 0.07 -3.22 -1.32
CA LEU A 86 -0.28 -4.57 -1.75
C LEU A 86 -1.15 -5.23 -0.69
N THR A 87 -2.34 -5.67 -1.06
CA THR A 87 -3.28 -6.32 -0.13
C THR A 87 -4.03 -7.46 -0.81
N ASP A 88 -4.14 -8.58 -0.10
CA ASP A 88 -4.97 -9.74 -0.48
C ASP A 88 -6.24 -9.81 0.37
N THR A 89 -6.64 -8.73 1.04
CA THR A 89 -7.77 -8.72 1.97
C THR A 89 -8.60 -7.45 1.84
N ALA A 90 -9.88 -7.56 2.22
CA ALA A 90 -10.71 -6.41 2.52
C ALA A 90 -10.34 -5.83 3.89
N ASP A 91 -10.69 -4.56 4.13
CA ASP A 91 -10.35 -3.86 5.37
C ASP A 91 -11.23 -4.28 6.57
N PHE A 92 -10.59 -4.64 7.68
CA PHE A 92 -11.22 -5.06 8.93
C PHE A 92 -11.62 -3.91 9.86
N GLU A 93 -11.15 -2.68 9.63
CA GLU A 93 -11.67 -1.48 10.33
C GLU A 93 -13.16 -1.22 10.03
N CYS A 94 -13.69 -1.93 9.04
CA CYS A 94 -15.10 -1.92 8.70
C CYS A 94 -15.95 -2.80 9.65
N ALA A 95 -15.34 -3.62 10.50
CA ALA A 95 -16.05 -4.35 11.55
C ALA A 95 -16.59 -3.37 12.62
N ASN A 96 -17.64 -3.75 13.32
CA ASN A 96 -18.11 -2.99 14.49
C ASN A 96 -17.23 -3.28 15.72
N GLU A 97 -17.56 -2.67 16.87
CA GLU A 97 -16.83 -2.83 18.14
C GLU A 97 -16.70 -4.29 18.63
N LYS A 98 -17.49 -5.21 18.07
CA LYS A 98 -17.45 -6.65 18.37
C LYS A 98 -16.65 -7.47 17.36
N GLY A 99 -15.97 -6.82 16.41
CA GLY A 99 -15.28 -7.50 15.31
C GLY A 99 -16.22 -8.14 14.29
N VAL A 100 -17.48 -7.68 14.20
CA VAL A 100 -18.48 -8.24 13.29
C VAL A 100 -18.72 -7.31 12.11
N PHE A 101 -18.69 -7.86 10.90
CA PHE A 101 -19.14 -7.18 9.69
C PHE A 101 -20.67 -7.17 9.64
N ASP A 102 -21.26 -5.99 9.65
CA ASP A 102 -22.70 -5.78 9.70
C ASP A 102 -23.16 -4.83 8.58
N LYS A 103 -24.45 -4.46 8.59
CA LYS A 103 -25.01 -3.54 7.59
C LYS A 103 -24.31 -2.18 7.58
N GLY A 104 -23.73 -1.76 8.71
CA GLY A 104 -22.99 -0.50 8.86
C GLY A 104 -21.53 -0.57 8.41
N SER A 105 -21.03 -1.74 8.00
CA SER A 105 -19.64 -1.89 7.58
C SER A 105 -19.30 -1.06 6.35
N LYS A 106 -20.25 -0.86 5.43
CA LYS A 106 -20.04 -0.07 4.22
C LYS A 106 -19.83 1.41 4.54
N GLU A 107 -20.67 1.96 5.41
CA GLU A 107 -20.62 3.34 5.83
C GLU A 107 -19.34 3.63 6.63
N ARG A 108 -18.88 2.67 7.45
CA ARG A 108 -17.57 2.77 8.14
C ARG A 108 -16.42 2.78 7.14
N ALA A 109 -16.44 1.92 6.13
CA ALA A 109 -15.44 1.87 5.07
C ALA A 109 -15.40 3.19 4.27
N GLU A 110 -16.55 3.69 3.84
CA GLU A 110 -16.67 4.95 3.09
C GLU A 110 -16.13 6.13 3.90
N LYS A 111 -16.48 6.21 5.20
CA LYS A 111 -15.97 7.26 6.10
C LYS A 111 -14.44 7.17 6.30
N ALA A 112 -13.89 5.97 6.41
CA ALA A 112 -12.45 5.77 6.53
C ALA A 112 -11.73 6.25 5.27
N VAL A 113 -12.21 5.86 4.08
CA VAL A 113 -11.67 6.30 2.79
C VAL A 113 -11.76 7.82 2.63
N ASP A 114 -12.87 8.44 2.98
CA ASP A 114 -12.99 9.91 2.92
C ASP A 114 -11.94 10.60 3.81
N GLY A 115 -11.63 10.02 4.96
CA GLY A 115 -10.55 10.48 5.84
C GLY A 115 -9.18 10.38 5.19
N VAL A 116 -8.87 9.23 4.59
CA VAL A 116 -7.59 8.99 3.88
C VAL A 116 -7.45 9.92 2.67
N VAL A 117 -8.49 10.02 1.84
CA VAL A 117 -8.54 10.92 0.67
C VAL A 117 -8.28 12.37 1.08
N LYS A 118 -8.91 12.83 2.18
CA LYS A 118 -8.68 14.17 2.69
C LYS A 118 -7.22 14.41 3.08
N GLN A 119 -6.55 13.41 3.67
CA GLN A 119 -5.12 13.50 4.00
C GLN A 119 -4.28 13.55 2.73
N MET A 120 -4.50 12.63 1.78
CA MET A 120 -3.73 12.58 0.52
C MET A 120 -3.85 13.88 -0.28
N ARG A 121 -5.04 14.48 -0.36
CA ARG A 121 -5.27 15.77 -1.03
C ARG A 121 -4.56 16.96 -0.37
N ALA A 122 -4.17 16.83 0.90
CA ALA A 122 -3.36 17.85 1.58
C ALA A 122 -1.87 17.73 1.27
N LEU A 123 -1.43 16.59 0.69
CA LEU A 123 -0.08 16.40 0.17
C LEU A 123 -0.04 16.79 -1.32
N SER A 124 1.17 17.02 -1.82
CA SER A 124 1.46 17.18 -3.24
C SER A 124 2.58 16.24 -3.65
N GLY A 125 2.53 15.74 -4.89
CA GLY A 125 3.54 14.83 -5.44
C GLY A 125 3.47 13.40 -4.91
N LEU A 126 2.34 12.98 -4.33
CA LEU A 126 2.12 11.59 -3.93
C LEU A 126 1.74 10.75 -5.15
N ASN A 127 2.43 9.62 -5.34
CA ASN A 127 2.07 8.57 -6.26
C ASN A 127 1.53 7.39 -5.45
N LEU A 128 0.20 7.25 -5.38
CA LEU A 128 -0.47 6.13 -4.74
C LEU A 128 -0.66 5.00 -5.75
N VAL A 129 -0.18 3.81 -5.41
CA VAL A 129 -0.49 2.58 -6.13
C VAL A 129 -1.18 1.60 -5.20
N VAL A 130 -2.34 1.09 -5.60
CA VAL A 130 -3.00 -0.03 -4.95
C VAL A 130 -2.89 -1.24 -5.85
N ILE A 131 -2.26 -2.30 -5.36
CA ILE A 131 -2.21 -3.62 -5.98
C ILE A 131 -3.20 -4.51 -5.23
N ASP A 132 -4.36 -4.71 -5.83
CA ASP A 132 -5.45 -5.55 -5.32
C ASP A 132 -5.17 -7.02 -5.67
N ALA A 133 -4.67 -7.77 -4.69
CA ALA A 133 -4.35 -9.19 -4.79
C ALA A 133 -5.50 -10.10 -4.31
N SER A 134 -6.73 -9.59 -4.26
CA SER A 134 -7.93 -10.33 -3.81
C SER A 134 -8.17 -11.65 -4.55
N GLY A 135 -7.76 -11.78 -5.82
CA GLY A 135 -7.89 -13.02 -6.59
C GLY A 135 -6.95 -14.14 -6.15
N ILE A 136 -5.91 -13.81 -5.38
CA ILE A 136 -4.86 -14.74 -4.90
C ILE A 136 -5.13 -15.15 -3.45
N ALA A 137 -5.96 -14.36 -2.78
CA ALA A 137 -6.18 -14.44 -1.36
C ALA A 137 -6.63 -15.83 -0.91
N ASN A 138 -6.02 -16.30 0.18
CA ASN A 138 -6.63 -17.34 1.02
C ASN A 138 -7.80 -16.76 1.85
N PHE A 139 -8.04 -15.45 1.75
CA PHE A 139 -9.16 -14.76 2.38
C PHE A 139 -10.44 -15.05 1.60
N ASP A 140 -11.50 -15.41 2.32
CA ASP A 140 -12.76 -15.91 1.77
C ASP A 140 -13.17 -15.19 0.48
N ALA A 141 -13.06 -15.89 -0.66
CA ALA A 141 -13.41 -15.34 -1.99
C ALA A 141 -14.87 -14.85 -2.05
N LYS A 142 -15.71 -15.25 -1.09
CA LYS A 142 -17.11 -14.81 -0.95
C LYS A 142 -17.32 -13.78 0.14
N HIS A 143 -16.25 -13.17 0.66
CA HIS A 143 -16.35 -12.16 1.70
C HIS A 143 -17.25 -11.00 1.25
N MET A 144 -18.24 -10.67 2.07
CA MET A 144 -19.30 -9.72 1.72
C MET A 144 -18.80 -8.29 1.45
N LEU A 145 -17.57 -7.97 1.84
CA LEU A 145 -16.96 -6.66 1.62
C LEU A 145 -16.15 -6.53 0.33
N TRP A 146 -15.92 -7.58 -0.44
CA TRP A 146 -15.18 -7.45 -1.71
C TRP A 146 -15.75 -6.38 -2.66
N PRO A 147 -17.08 -6.31 -2.90
CA PRO A 147 -17.65 -5.25 -3.74
C PRO A 147 -17.42 -3.85 -3.17
N THR A 148 -17.42 -3.72 -1.84
CA THR A 148 -17.14 -2.45 -1.16
C THR A 148 -15.66 -2.09 -1.32
N TRP A 149 -14.76 -3.06 -1.11
CA TRP A 149 -13.32 -2.89 -1.28
C TRP A 149 -12.98 -2.43 -2.69
N HIS A 150 -13.41 -3.13 -3.74
CA HIS A 150 -13.09 -2.74 -5.13
C HIS A 150 -13.58 -1.34 -5.49
N LYS A 151 -14.79 -0.97 -5.05
CA LYS A 151 -15.32 0.40 -5.24
C LYS A 151 -14.41 1.43 -4.54
N LEU A 152 -13.94 1.10 -3.34
CA LEU A 152 -13.21 2.02 -2.48
C LEU A 152 -11.72 2.11 -2.79
N SER A 153 -11.06 1.03 -3.21
CA SER A 153 -9.68 1.05 -3.72
C SER A 153 -9.60 1.88 -5.01
N GLN A 154 -10.60 1.75 -5.88
CA GLN A 154 -10.72 2.62 -7.05
C GLN A 154 -10.91 4.09 -6.63
N LYS A 155 -11.84 4.36 -5.70
CA LYS A 155 -12.04 5.72 -5.18
C LYS A 155 -10.76 6.31 -4.57
N LEU A 156 -10.00 5.55 -3.78
CA LEU A 156 -8.75 6.01 -3.17
C LEU A 156 -7.74 6.52 -4.22
N THR A 157 -7.64 5.83 -5.35
CA THR A 157 -6.71 6.17 -6.42
C THR A 157 -7.25 7.28 -7.33
N ASP A 158 -8.55 7.29 -7.63
CA ASP A 158 -9.18 8.34 -8.43
C ASP A 158 -9.22 9.70 -7.70
N ASP A 159 -9.47 9.67 -6.38
CA ASP A 159 -9.67 10.86 -5.56
C ASP A 159 -8.39 11.37 -4.86
N VAL A 160 -7.21 10.82 -5.19
CA VAL A 160 -5.93 11.13 -4.53
C VAL A 160 -5.56 12.63 -4.58
N GLY A 161 -6.11 13.37 -5.55
CA GLY A 161 -6.00 14.82 -5.69
C GLY A 161 -5.21 15.26 -6.93
N ASP A 162 -5.49 16.45 -7.45
CA ASP A 162 -4.95 16.93 -8.74
C ASP A 162 -3.42 17.07 -8.78
N ALA A 163 -2.78 17.23 -7.62
CA ALA A 163 -1.33 17.31 -7.49
C ALA A 163 -0.66 15.93 -7.29
N ASN A 164 -1.44 14.85 -7.35
CA ASN A 164 -1.04 13.49 -7.02
C ASN A 164 -1.45 12.54 -8.17
N THR A 165 -0.83 11.36 -8.21
CA THR A 165 -1.16 10.31 -9.19
C THR A 165 -1.66 9.07 -8.47
N GLY A 166 -2.76 8.49 -8.95
CA GLY A 166 -3.31 7.25 -8.43
C GLY A 166 -3.31 6.15 -9.48
N LEU A 167 -2.96 4.94 -9.09
CA LEU A 167 -3.04 3.77 -9.95
C LEU A 167 -3.60 2.57 -9.18
N ASN A 168 -4.70 1.99 -9.68
CA ASN A 168 -5.25 0.75 -9.17
C ASN A 168 -4.89 -0.39 -10.14
N ILE A 169 -4.28 -1.46 -9.63
CA ILE A 169 -3.88 -2.64 -10.40
C ILE A 169 -4.50 -3.86 -9.73
N GLU A 170 -5.30 -4.60 -10.49
CA GLU A 170 -5.79 -5.90 -10.06
C GLU A 170 -4.75 -6.98 -10.39
N ALA A 171 -4.43 -7.82 -9.41
CA ALA A 171 -3.55 -8.98 -9.57
C ALA A 171 -4.27 -10.24 -9.08
N THR A 172 -4.65 -11.10 -10.02
CA THR A 172 -5.46 -12.30 -9.78
C THR A 172 -4.62 -13.56 -9.58
N ASN A 173 -3.34 -13.51 -9.92
CA ASN A 173 -2.37 -14.57 -9.69
C ASN A 173 -1.00 -13.99 -9.28
N ALA A 174 -0.15 -14.84 -8.72
CA ALA A 174 1.12 -14.36 -8.18
C ALA A 174 2.09 -13.82 -9.25
N ASP A 175 1.94 -14.20 -10.50
CA ASP A 175 2.79 -13.71 -11.59
C ASP A 175 2.33 -12.29 -12.01
N GLU A 176 1.02 -12.00 -11.92
CA GLU A 176 0.47 -10.64 -12.07
C GLU A 176 0.91 -9.68 -10.96
N ILE A 177 1.26 -10.17 -9.77
CA ILE A 177 1.89 -9.33 -8.73
C ILE A 177 3.26 -8.85 -9.20
N ASP A 178 4.07 -9.73 -9.78
CA ASP A 178 5.38 -9.37 -10.32
C ASP A 178 5.21 -8.34 -11.46
N GLU A 179 4.27 -8.56 -12.38
CA GLU A 179 3.97 -7.62 -13.46
C GLU A 179 3.49 -6.25 -12.94
N ALA A 180 2.66 -6.23 -11.89
CA ALA A 180 2.22 -5.00 -11.25
C ALA A 180 3.40 -4.21 -10.68
N PHE A 181 4.31 -4.87 -9.98
CA PHE A 181 5.51 -4.24 -9.44
C PHE A 181 6.47 -3.76 -10.53
N GLU A 182 6.65 -4.51 -11.61
CA GLU A 182 7.43 -4.10 -12.79
C GLU A 182 6.83 -2.85 -13.46
N LYS A 183 5.49 -2.76 -13.55
CA LYS A 183 4.80 -1.56 -14.04
C LYS A 183 5.02 -0.35 -13.13
N VAL A 184 4.94 -0.54 -11.81
CA VAL A 184 5.21 0.51 -10.82
C VAL A 184 6.64 1.01 -10.92
N ALA A 185 7.60 0.10 -11.00
CA ALA A 185 9.01 0.41 -11.19
C ALA A 185 9.29 1.18 -12.49
N GLY A 186 8.65 0.78 -13.58
CA GLY A 186 8.71 1.52 -14.85
C GLY A 186 8.19 2.96 -14.71
N ALA A 187 7.12 3.16 -13.93
CA ALA A 187 6.59 4.49 -13.66
C ALA A 187 7.50 5.33 -12.73
N MET A 188 8.16 4.70 -11.75
CA MET A 188 9.15 5.35 -10.88
C MET A 188 10.38 5.84 -11.65
N SER A 189 10.86 5.05 -12.60
CA SER A 189 12.06 5.36 -13.41
C SER A 189 11.78 6.27 -14.62
N GLY A 190 10.57 6.24 -15.17
CA GLY A 190 10.16 7.01 -16.34
C GLY A 190 9.81 8.49 -16.09
N GLY A 191 9.82 8.95 -14.83
CA GLY A 191 9.49 10.33 -14.44
C GLY A 191 10.60 11.36 -14.70
N ALA A 192 11.74 10.96 -15.26
CA ALA A 192 12.79 11.87 -15.73
C ALA A 192 12.48 12.32 -17.17
N GLY A 193 11.62 13.34 -17.31
CA GLY A 193 11.32 14.03 -18.56
C GLY A 193 10.97 15.49 -18.32
#